data_AF-A0A542FSF3-F1
#
_entry.id   AF-A0A542FSF3-F1
#
_cell.length_a   1.000
_cell.length_b   1.000
_cell.length_c   1.000
_cell.angle_alpha   90.00
_cell.angle_beta   90.00
_cell.angle_gamma   90.00
#
_symmetry.space_group_name_H-M   'P 1'
#
loop_
_entity.id
_entity.type
_entity.pdbx_description
1 polymer ?
#
loop_
_entity_poly.entity_id
_entity_poly.type
_entity_poly.pdbx_seq_one_letter_code
_entity_poly.pdbx_strand_id
1 'polypeptide(L)'
;MPHTLMIGTARILIAGILLSTVASLVACSASADESCAGSLDQHFGESLAALSDCIDEESTLVIQDVSPLVGEAASFRDDESRQNWIVVAGCSSDEDWRTAETVEVAVIPRPHSLDEADFTDILVCAW
;
A
#
# COMPACT_ATOMS: atom_id res chain seq x y z
N MET A 1 -11.99 62.72 70.93
CA MET A 1 -12.48 62.02 69.73
C MET A 1 -11.26 61.49 68.99
N PRO A 2 -11.08 60.17 68.95
CA PRO A 2 -11.33 59.43 67.70
C PRO A 2 -12.21 58.19 67.91
N HIS A 3 -12.88 57.82 66.83
CA HIS A 3 -13.86 56.75 66.69
C HIS A 3 -13.23 55.48 66.09
N THR A 4 -13.50 54.36 66.75
CA THR A 4 -14.22 53.18 66.22
C THR A 4 -13.69 52.39 65.00
N LEU A 5 -13.50 51.08 65.28
CA LEU A 5 -13.91 49.85 64.55
C LEU A 5 -13.04 49.20 63.47
N MET A 6 -12.82 47.89 63.73
CA MET A 6 -12.46 46.78 62.84
C MET A 6 -13.54 46.44 61.80
N ILE A 7 -13.12 45.77 60.71
CA ILE A 7 -13.71 44.65 59.91
C ILE A 7 -12.89 44.67 58.60
N GLY A 8 -12.16 43.65 58.15
CA GLY A 8 -12.41 42.22 58.09
C GLY A 8 -12.58 41.85 56.60
N THR A 9 -11.65 41.09 56.02
CA THR A 9 -11.87 40.07 54.96
C THR A 9 -10.53 39.49 54.50
N ALA A 10 -10.28 38.25 54.88
CA ALA A 10 -9.31 37.38 54.22
C ALA A 10 -9.80 37.07 52.80
N ARG A 11 -8.92 37.20 51.81
CA ARG A 11 -9.13 36.62 50.48
C ARG A 11 -7.99 35.66 50.17
N ILE A 12 -8.26 34.39 50.47
CA ILE A 12 -7.61 33.24 49.85
C ILE A 12 -7.91 33.32 48.36
N LEU A 13 -6.88 33.34 47.51
CA LEU A 13 -7.08 33.22 46.06
C LEU A 13 -6.02 32.29 45.45
N ILE A 14 -6.43 31.02 45.44
CA ILE A 14 -6.38 30.05 44.33
C ILE A 14 -5.00 29.73 43.76
N ALA A 15 -4.47 28.60 44.25
CA ALA A 15 -3.62 27.70 43.46
C ALA A 15 -4.43 27.18 42.26
N GLY A 16 -3.94 27.43 41.05
CA GLY A 16 -4.44 26.86 39.81
C GLY A 16 -3.26 26.44 38.96
N ILE A 17 -2.72 25.26 39.25
CA ILE A 17 -1.66 24.63 38.46
C ILE A 17 -2.30 24.22 37.12
N LEU A 18 -1.94 24.93 36.05
CA LEU A 18 -2.25 24.55 34.68
C LEU A 18 -1.47 23.27 34.34
N LEU A 19 -2.08 22.11 34.54
CA LEU A 19 -1.68 20.87 33.88
C LEU A 19 -2.08 20.98 32.40
N SER A 20 -1.16 21.47 31.57
CA SER A 20 -1.28 21.32 30.12
C SER A 20 -0.92 19.88 29.75
N THR A 21 -1.94 19.03 29.65
CA THR A 21 -1.86 17.70 29.03
C THR A 21 -1.46 17.86 27.56
N VAL A 22 -0.24 17.46 27.24
CA VAL A 22 0.22 17.27 25.86
C VAL A 22 -0.46 16.00 25.35
N ALA A 23 -1.59 16.16 24.66
CA ALA A 23 -2.21 15.09 23.91
C ALA A 23 -1.36 14.83 22.65
N SER A 24 -0.42 13.90 22.75
CA SER A 24 0.24 13.33 21.58
C SER A 24 -0.76 12.47 20.81
N LEU A 25 -1.52 13.10 19.91
CA LEU A 25 -2.15 12.40 18.80
C LEU A 25 -1.01 11.93 17.89
N VAL A 26 -0.54 10.70 18.12
CA VAL A 26 0.18 9.95 17.10
C VAL A 26 -0.86 9.64 16.02
N ALA A 27 -1.06 10.60 15.12
CA ALA A 27 -1.60 10.29 13.81
C ALA A 27 -0.52 9.42 13.14
N CYS A 28 -0.71 8.10 13.22
CA CYS A 28 -0.18 7.23 12.18
C CYS A 28 -0.89 7.65 10.90
N SER A 29 -0.38 8.70 10.26
CA SER A 29 -0.59 8.90 8.84
C SER A 29 -0.04 7.63 8.21
N ALA A 30 -0.94 6.71 7.84
CA ALA A 30 -0.63 5.74 6.82
C ALA A 30 -0.17 6.59 5.62
N SER A 31 1.14 6.69 5.43
CA SER A 31 1.68 7.04 4.14
C SER A 31 1.14 5.93 3.24
N ALA A 32 0.05 6.21 2.53
CA ALA A 32 -0.29 5.44 1.37
C ALA A 32 0.97 5.52 0.51
N ASP A 33 1.70 4.40 0.45
CA ASP A 33 2.87 4.27 -0.40
C ASP A 33 2.39 4.67 -1.80
N GLU A 34 2.85 5.82 -2.29
CA GLU A 34 2.47 6.32 -3.63
C GLU A 34 2.80 5.29 -4.71
N SER A 35 3.72 4.35 -4.40
CA SER A 35 4.02 3.22 -5.26
C SER A 35 2.82 2.32 -5.52
N CYS A 36 1.82 2.26 -4.64
CA CYS A 36 0.62 1.45 -4.83
C CYS A 36 -0.57 2.26 -5.34
N ALA A 37 -0.37 3.54 -5.71
CA ALA A 37 -1.44 4.37 -6.24
C ALA A 37 -1.62 4.13 -7.75
N GLY A 38 -2.87 4.05 -8.20
CA GLY A 38 -3.20 3.97 -9.63
C GLY A 38 -3.92 2.68 -10.00
N SER A 39 -4.03 2.49 -11.31
CA SER A 39 -4.64 1.31 -11.91
C SER A 39 -3.61 0.18 -12.06
N LEU A 40 -4.08 -1.06 -12.05
CA LEU A 40 -3.24 -2.26 -12.10
C LEU A 40 -2.25 -2.26 -13.28
N ASP A 41 -2.64 -1.66 -14.41
CA ASP A 41 -1.83 -1.59 -15.64
C ASP A 41 -0.59 -0.70 -15.51
N GLN A 42 -0.56 0.21 -14.55
CA GLN A 42 0.61 1.04 -14.29
C GLN A 42 1.79 0.23 -13.74
N HIS A 43 1.52 -0.98 -13.23
CA HIS A 43 2.53 -1.90 -12.72
C HIS A 43 3.05 -2.90 -13.77
N PHE A 44 2.56 -2.85 -15.00
CA PHE A 44 3.08 -3.70 -16.06
C PHE A 44 4.49 -3.24 -16.47
N GLY A 45 5.38 -4.20 -16.68
CA GLY A 45 6.81 -3.97 -16.84
C GLY A 45 7.58 -3.87 -15.51
N GLU A 46 6.89 -3.78 -14.38
CA GLU A 46 7.53 -3.83 -13.06
C GLU A 46 7.79 -5.25 -12.58
N SER A 47 8.58 -5.38 -11.52
CA SER A 47 8.79 -6.66 -10.86
C SER A 47 7.50 -7.16 -10.21
N LEU A 48 7.26 -8.47 -10.20
CA LEU A 48 6.16 -9.09 -9.46
C LEU A 48 6.20 -8.71 -7.97
N ALA A 49 7.40 -8.52 -7.38
CA ALA A 49 7.54 -8.08 -6.00
C ALA A 49 6.88 -6.70 -5.73
N ALA A 50 7.15 -5.71 -6.59
CA ALA A 50 6.58 -4.36 -6.45
C ALA A 50 5.05 -4.36 -6.47
N LEU A 51 4.44 -5.15 -7.34
CA LEU A 51 2.98 -5.31 -7.39
C LEU A 51 2.45 -6.13 -6.19
N SER A 52 3.17 -7.19 -5.79
CA SER A 52 2.76 -8.05 -4.66
C SER A 52 2.66 -7.28 -3.35
N ASP A 53 3.57 -6.33 -3.12
CA ASP A 53 3.62 -5.53 -1.90
C ASP A 53 2.41 -4.57 -1.77
N CYS A 54 1.66 -4.37 -2.85
CA CYS A 54 0.48 -3.51 -2.90
C CYS A 54 -0.86 -4.24 -2.74
N ILE A 55 -0.86 -5.57 -2.79
CA ILE A 55 -2.06 -6.40 -2.70
C ILE A 55 -2.29 -6.76 -1.22
N ASP A 56 -3.55 -6.66 -0.77
CA ASP A 56 -3.94 -7.04 0.58
C ASP A 56 -3.56 -8.51 0.87
N GLU A 57 -3.10 -8.79 2.09
CA GLU A 57 -2.65 -10.13 2.48
C GLU A 57 -3.78 -11.17 2.43
N GLU A 58 -5.04 -10.74 2.51
CA GLU A 58 -6.22 -11.59 2.40
C GLU A 58 -6.65 -11.87 0.95
N SER A 59 -6.09 -11.16 -0.03
CA SER A 59 -6.37 -11.36 -1.45
C SER A 59 -5.67 -12.61 -1.99
N THR A 60 -6.33 -13.30 -2.92
CA THR A 60 -5.70 -14.40 -3.66
C THR A 60 -4.93 -13.87 -4.86
N LEU A 61 -3.60 -14.00 -4.83
CA LEU A 61 -2.74 -13.70 -5.98
C LEU A 61 -2.51 -14.96 -6.83
N VAL A 62 -3.06 -14.97 -8.04
CA VAL A 62 -2.86 -16.05 -9.03
C VAL A 62 -1.77 -15.62 -10.02
N ILE A 63 -0.72 -16.42 -10.14
CA ILE A 63 0.42 -16.11 -11.02
C ILE A 63 0.44 -17.10 -12.18
N GLN A 64 0.45 -16.58 -13.40
CA GLN A 64 0.56 -17.35 -14.63
C GLN A 64 1.91 -17.07 -15.31
N ASP A 65 2.71 -18.11 -15.49
CA ASP A 65 3.94 -18.03 -16.27
C ASP A 65 3.62 -18.08 -17.77
N VAL A 66 3.87 -16.97 -18.47
CA VAL A 66 3.67 -16.86 -19.93
C VAL A 66 4.99 -16.85 -20.71
N SER A 67 6.11 -17.15 -20.05
CA SER A 67 7.42 -17.31 -20.68
C SER A 67 7.63 -18.54 -21.56
N PRO A 68 7.00 -19.72 -21.33
CA PRO A 68 7.38 -20.90 -22.08
C PRO A 68 6.93 -20.82 -23.54
N LEU A 69 7.87 -21.11 -24.45
CA LEU A 69 7.55 -21.42 -25.84
C LEU A 69 6.69 -22.68 -25.89
N VAL A 70 5.89 -22.83 -26.95
CA VAL A 70 5.04 -24.02 -27.15
C VAL A 70 5.88 -25.29 -27.05
N GLY A 71 5.61 -26.11 -26.03
CA GLY A 71 6.33 -27.37 -25.78
C GLY A 71 7.37 -27.31 -24.65
N GLU A 72 7.62 -26.13 -24.07
CA GLU A 72 8.46 -25.97 -22.88
C GLU A 72 7.61 -25.94 -21.61
N ALA A 73 8.21 -26.34 -20.48
CA ALA A 73 7.56 -26.29 -19.19
C ALA A 73 7.58 -24.85 -18.64
N ALA A 74 6.57 -24.50 -17.84
CA ALA A 74 6.62 -23.28 -17.04
C ALA A 74 7.89 -23.27 -16.18
N SER A 75 8.57 -22.13 -16.18
CA SER A 75 9.78 -21.84 -15.42
C SER A 75 9.50 -21.14 -14.10
N PHE A 76 8.27 -20.65 -13.87
CA PHE A 76 7.88 -20.03 -12.59
C PHE A 76 7.97 -21.01 -11.44
N ARG A 77 8.55 -20.49 -10.35
CA ARG A 77 8.82 -21.21 -9.12
C ARG A 77 8.57 -20.29 -7.95
N ASP A 78 7.65 -20.68 -7.07
CA ASP A 78 7.28 -19.89 -5.89
C ASP A 78 8.42 -19.77 -4.86
N ASP A 79 9.40 -20.70 -4.91
CA ASP A 79 10.62 -20.63 -4.08
C ASP A 79 11.69 -19.66 -4.63
N GLU A 80 11.48 -19.10 -5.82
CA GLU A 80 12.36 -18.08 -6.39
C GLU A 80 11.92 -16.65 -6.01
N SER A 81 12.88 -15.72 -6.04
CA SER A 81 12.58 -14.33 -5.74
C SER A 81 11.57 -13.76 -6.75
N ARG A 82 10.46 -13.21 -6.25
CA ARG A 82 9.49 -12.45 -7.07
C ARG A 82 10.12 -11.26 -7.79
N GLN A 83 11.30 -10.81 -7.35
CA GLN A 83 12.08 -9.81 -8.09
C GLN A 83 12.55 -10.34 -9.45
N ASN A 84 12.67 -11.65 -9.67
CA ASN A 84 13.15 -12.19 -10.95
C ASN A 84 12.07 -12.21 -12.04
N TRP A 85 10.85 -11.77 -11.75
CA TRP A 85 9.70 -11.87 -12.62
C TRP A 85 9.14 -10.49 -12.95
N ILE A 86 8.78 -10.27 -14.21
CA ILE A 86 8.14 -9.04 -14.70
C ILE A 86 6.67 -9.32 -14.93
N VAL A 87 5.80 -8.43 -14.47
CA VAL A 87 4.35 -8.49 -14.74
C VAL A 87 4.09 -7.95 -16.14
N VAL A 88 3.37 -8.70 -16.97
CA VAL A 88 3.08 -8.31 -18.36
C VAL A 88 1.59 -8.15 -18.65
N ALA A 89 0.72 -8.70 -17.80
CA ALA A 89 -0.71 -8.47 -17.83
C ALA A 89 -1.31 -8.77 -16.45
N GLY A 90 -2.52 -8.30 -16.19
CA GLY A 90 -3.22 -8.60 -14.96
C GLY A 90 -4.71 -8.28 -15.00
N CYS A 91 -5.46 -8.96 -14.15
CA CYS A 91 -6.89 -8.83 -13.96
C CYS A 91 -7.19 -8.81 -12.46
N SER A 92 -8.31 -8.20 -12.07
CA SER A 92 -8.73 -8.07 -10.67
C SER A 92 -10.23 -8.28 -10.56
N SER A 93 -10.70 -9.04 -9.55
CA SER A 93 -12.14 -9.26 -9.25
C SER A 93 -12.93 -7.98 -9.04
N ASP A 94 -12.24 -6.89 -8.69
CA ASP A 94 -12.85 -5.62 -8.33
C ASP A 94 -12.14 -4.44 -9.02
N GLU A 95 -12.82 -3.28 -9.08
CA GLU A 95 -12.24 -2.04 -9.60
C GLU A 95 -11.02 -1.58 -8.78
N ASP A 96 -11.05 -1.78 -7.46
CA ASP A 96 -9.89 -1.53 -6.59
C ASP A 96 -9.07 -2.81 -6.40
N TRP A 97 -8.14 -3.03 -7.32
CA TRP A 97 -7.32 -4.23 -7.39
C TRP A 97 -6.50 -4.55 -6.13
N ARG A 98 -6.21 -3.55 -5.29
CA ARG A 98 -5.45 -3.75 -4.05
C ARG A 98 -6.24 -4.50 -3.00
N THR A 99 -7.56 -4.38 -3.02
CA THR A 99 -8.49 -4.98 -2.05
C THR A 99 -9.39 -6.03 -2.67
N ALA A 100 -9.13 -6.39 -3.93
CA ALA A 100 -9.89 -7.37 -4.67
C ALA A 100 -9.74 -8.76 -4.06
N GLU A 101 -10.81 -9.56 -4.04
CA GLU A 101 -10.75 -10.95 -3.56
C GLU A 101 -9.70 -11.77 -4.35
N THR A 102 -9.57 -11.52 -5.66
CA THR A 102 -8.61 -12.19 -6.52
C THR A 102 -7.93 -11.21 -7.46
N VAL A 103 -6.61 -11.31 -7.55
CA VAL A 103 -5.78 -10.64 -8.55
C VAL A 103 -5.04 -11.71 -9.34
N GLU A 104 -5.22 -11.70 -10.66
CA GLU A 104 -4.50 -12.58 -11.57
C GLU A 104 -3.42 -11.79 -12.31
N VAL A 105 -2.21 -12.33 -12.40
CA VAL A 105 -1.11 -11.70 -13.12
C VAL A 105 -0.39 -12.69 -14.03
N ALA A 106 0.00 -12.23 -15.21
CA ALA A 106 0.87 -12.96 -16.13
C ALA A 106 2.30 -12.44 -15.99
N VAL A 107 3.28 -13.35 -15.96
CA VAL A 107 4.69 -13.01 -15.71
C VAL A 107 5.68 -13.66 -16.68
N ILE A 108 6.83 -13.01 -16.86
CA ILE A 108 8.00 -13.52 -17.60
C ILE A 108 9.30 -13.30 -16.77
N PRO A 109 10.36 -14.12 -16.93
CA PRO A 109 11.58 -13.95 -16.15
C PRO A 109 12.46 -12.77 -16.64
N ARG A 110 13.20 -12.13 -15.74
CA ARG A 110 14.30 -11.19 -16.06
C ARG A 110 15.51 -12.03 -16.50
N PRO A 111 16.05 -11.87 -17.73
CA PRO A 111 16.24 -10.61 -18.45
C PRO A 111 15.66 -10.64 -19.87
N HIS A 112 14.48 -11.24 -20.09
CA HIS A 112 13.82 -11.09 -21.39
C HIS A 112 13.77 -9.60 -21.73
N SER A 113 14.45 -9.21 -22.80
CA SER A 113 14.61 -7.81 -23.19
C SER A 113 13.21 -7.23 -23.42
N LEU A 114 12.82 -6.32 -22.54
CA LEU A 114 11.62 -5.49 -22.68
C LEU A 114 11.63 -4.70 -24.01
N ASP A 115 12.80 -4.59 -24.65
CA ASP A 115 13.00 -4.00 -25.97
C ASP A 115 12.42 -4.84 -27.12
N GLU A 116 12.11 -6.13 -26.88
CA GLU A 116 11.56 -7.06 -27.89
C GLU A 116 10.10 -7.45 -27.61
N ALA A 117 9.62 -7.21 -26.39
CA ALA A 117 8.21 -7.38 -26.04
C ALA A 117 7.44 -6.11 -26.43
N ASP A 118 6.71 -6.17 -27.53
CA ASP A 118 5.76 -5.12 -27.90
C ASP A 118 4.57 -5.15 -26.92
N PHE A 119 4.66 -4.33 -25.87
CA PHE A 119 3.63 -4.19 -24.85
C PHE A 119 2.41 -3.39 -25.34
N THR A 120 2.32 -3.05 -26.63
CA THR A 120 1.12 -2.39 -27.18
C THR A 120 -0.12 -3.31 -27.22
N ASP A 121 0.07 -4.62 -27.10
CA ASP A 121 -1.01 -5.62 -26.99
C ASP A 121 -1.31 -6.03 -25.53
N ILE A 122 -0.84 -5.28 -24.54
CA ILE A 122 -1.21 -5.53 -23.14
C ILE A 122 -2.73 -5.41 -22.98
N LEU A 123 -3.35 -6.54 -22.68
CA LEU A 123 -4.78 -6.63 -22.38
C LEU A 123 -4.99 -6.44 -20.89
N VAL A 124 -5.67 -5.35 -20.53
CA VAL A 124 -6.30 -5.18 -19.23
C VAL A 124 -7.71 -5.76 -19.35
N CYS A 125 -8.00 -6.82 -18.60
CA CYS A 125 -9.37 -7.33 -18.51
C CYS A 125 -9.97 -6.93 -17.16
N ALA A 126 -11.16 -6.33 -17.21
CA ALA A 126 -12.07 -6.22 -16.08
C ALA A 126 -13.23 -7.18 -16.33
N TRP A 127 -13.51 -8.06 -15.38
CA TRP A 127 -14.65 -8.99 -15.41
C TRP A 127 -15.83 -8.47 -14.57
#